data_AF-A0A9P5R9T0-F1
#
_entry.id   AF-A0A9P5R9T0-F1
#
_cell.length_a   1.000
_cell.length_b   1.000
_cell.length_c   1.000
_cell.angle_alpha   90.00
_cell.angle_beta   90.00
_cell.angle_gamma   90.00
#
_symmetry.space_group_name_H-M   'P 1'
#
loop_
_entity.id
_entity.type
_entity.pdbx_description
1 polymer ?
#
loop_
_entity_poly.entity_id
_entity_poly.type
_entity_poly.pdbx_seq_one_letter_code
_entity_poly.pdbx_strand_id
1 'polypeptide(L)'
;MMGAFVLGAIGDVLLIPKKGFLPGLVSFLAGHAAFMVAFTFHGQDVAARQKGLGFIVAMAAVVGPWLLPKIKNKIMRGAVVAYMLVISGMVLTAFGSVNSGREYLPERILGALMFFFSDLFVARQHFVHKTVLNKWIGLPLYYIAQILLASTLRGEVALSR
;
A
#
# COMPACT_ATOMS: atom_id res chain seq x y z
N MET A 1 11.73 3.15 8.42
CA MET A 1 10.77 3.95 9.21
C MET A 1 10.49 5.31 8.59
N MET A 2 11.40 6.29 8.72
CA MET A 2 11.27 7.60 8.07
C MET A 2 11.31 7.50 6.53
N GLY A 3 12.06 6.53 5.99
CA GLY A 3 12.17 6.32 4.54
C GLY A 3 10.83 6.09 3.81
N ALA A 4 9.90 5.31 4.37
CA ALA A 4 8.60 5.07 3.73
C ALA A 4 7.71 6.33 3.68
N PHE A 5 7.78 7.15 4.73
CA PHE A 5 7.14 8.47 4.77
C PHE A 5 7.73 9.45 3.77
N VAL A 6 9.06 9.52 3.72
CA VAL A 6 9.79 10.38 2.78
C VAL A 6 9.48 9.97 1.35
N LEU A 7 9.43 8.67 1.06
CA LEU A 7 9.02 8.15 -0.25
C LEU A 7 7.56 8.50 -0.57
N GLY A 8 6.65 8.43 0.41
CA GLY A 8 5.29 8.92 0.23
C GLY A 8 5.21 10.41 -0.11
N ALA A 9 5.92 11.25 0.65
CA ALA A 9 5.97 12.70 0.42
C ALA A 9 6.60 13.05 -0.94
N ILE A 10 7.67 12.35 -1.33
CA ILE A 10 8.27 12.47 -2.67
C ILE A 10 7.25 12.05 -3.73
N GLY A 11 6.53 10.94 -3.51
CA GLY A 11 5.45 10.48 -4.36
C GLY A 11 4.37 11.55 -4.57
N ASP A 12 3.90 12.19 -3.49
CA ASP A 12 2.91 13.26 -3.54
C ASP A 12 3.39 14.45 -4.38
N VAL A 13 4.63 14.90 -4.17
CA VAL A 13 5.24 15.98 -4.96
C VAL A 13 5.35 15.59 -6.43
N LEU A 14 5.76 14.35 -6.71
CA LEU A 14 5.88 13.82 -8.06
C LEU A 14 4.53 13.66 -8.76
N LEU A 15 3.41 13.52 -8.03
CA LEU A 15 2.07 13.45 -8.62
C LEU A 15 1.51 14.82 -9.06
N ILE A 16 2.12 15.94 -8.68
CA ILE A 16 1.64 17.29 -9.03
C ILE A 16 1.70 17.56 -10.55
N PRO A 17 2.81 17.28 -11.27
CA PRO A 17 2.89 17.52 -12.69
C PRO A 17 2.06 16.51 -13.49
N LYS A 18 1.48 16.93 -14.63
CA LYS A 18 0.68 16.05 -15.51
C LYS A 18 1.43 14.78 -15.99
N LYS A 19 2.75 14.86 -16.12
CA LYS A 19 3.62 13.73 -16.54
C LYS A 19 4.22 12.96 -15.36
N GLY A 20 3.90 13.35 -14.13
CA GLY A 20 4.55 12.85 -12.92
C GLY A 20 3.92 11.59 -12.31
N PHE A 21 2.86 11.06 -12.92
CA PHE A 21 2.18 9.86 -12.40
C PHE A 21 3.11 8.65 -12.23
N LEU A 22 3.90 8.33 -13.26
CA LEU A 22 4.81 7.17 -13.23
C LEU A 22 5.91 7.31 -12.16
N PRO A 23 6.67 8.42 -12.09
CA PRO A 23 7.68 8.57 -11.03
C PRO A 23 7.05 8.62 -9.63
N GLY A 24 5.86 9.23 -9.47
CA GLY A 24 5.12 9.17 -8.21
C GLY A 24 4.77 7.73 -7.82
N LEU A 25 4.23 6.95 -8.76
CA LEU A 25 3.89 5.53 -8.58
C LEU A 25 5.11 4.70 -8.14
N VAL A 26 6.28 4.94 -8.74
CA VAL A 26 7.53 4.26 -8.36
C VAL A 26 7.95 4.62 -6.94
N SER A 27 7.78 5.88 -6.53
CA SER A 27 8.10 6.32 -5.17
C SER A 27 7.21 5.64 -4.13
N PHE A 28 5.89 5.60 -4.38
CA PHE A 28 4.95 4.86 -3.53
C PHE A 28 5.25 3.36 -3.49
N LEU A 29 5.58 2.75 -4.65
CA LEU A 29 5.97 1.34 -4.75
C LEU A 29 7.16 1.03 -3.83
N ALA A 30 8.18 1.88 -3.83
CA ALA A 30 9.34 1.71 -2.94
C ALA A 30 8.94 1.81 -1.46
N GLY A 31 8.02 2.72 -1.11
CA GLY A 31 7.47 2.83 0.25
C GLY A 31 6.75 1.56 0.69
N HIS A 32 5.90 0.99 -0.18
CA HIS A 32 5.19 -0.26 0.07
C HIS A 32 6.12 -1.46 0.20
N ALA A 33 7.14 -1.53 -0.65
CA ALA A 33 8.16 -2.57 -0.56
C ALA A 33 8.90 -2.48 0.79
N ALA A 34 9.20 -1.27 1.27
CA ALA A 34 9.83 -1.08 2.58
C ALA A 34 8.93 -1.56 3.73
N PHE A 35 7.62 -1.28 3.70
CA PHE A 35 6.68 -1.81 4.69
C PHE A 35 6.56 -3.33 4.63
N MET A 36 6.43 -3.89 3.43
CA MET A 36 6.38 -5.34 3.21
C MET A 36 7.61 -6.04 3.82
N VAL A 37 8.82 -5.53 3.53
CA VAL A 37 10.06 -6.06 4.10
C VAL A 37 10.08 -5.92 5.62
N ALA A 38 9.70 -4.76 6.16
CA ALA A 38 9.62 -4.55 7.59
C ALA A 38 8.69 -5.58 8.28
N PHE A 39 7.48 -5.80 7.76
CA PHE A 39 6.54 -6.76 8.33
C PHE A 39 7.06 -8.19 8.29
N THR A 40 7.80 -8.57 7.24
CA THR A 40 8.42 -9.90 7.18
C THR A 40 9.50 -10.10 8.24
N PHE A 41 10.28 -9.06 8.57
CA PHE A 41 11.33 -9.15 9.59
C PHE A 41 10.79 -9.21 11.01
N HIS A 42 9.59 -8.69 11.28
CA HIS A 42 8.99 -8.76 12.62
C HIS A 42 8.44 -10.15 12.96
N GLY A 43 8.30 -11.03 11.96
CA GLY A 43 7.76 -12.37 12.09
C GLY A 43 6.48 -12.54 11.29
N GLN A 44 6.16 -13.80 10.96
CA GLN A 44 5.03 -14.14 10.10
C GLN A 44 4.25 -15.34 10.64
N ASP A 45 2.97 -15.13 10.94
CA ASP A 45 2.00 -16.18 11.18
C ASP A 45 1.38 -16.67 9.86
N VAL A 46 1.54 -17.97 9.57
CA VAL A 46 1.13 -18.57 8.30
C VAL A 46 -0.40 -18.57 8.16
N ALA A 47 -1.12 -18.84 9.25
CA ALA A 47 -2.58 -18.92 9.22
C ALA A 47 -3.21 -17.55 8.93
N ALA A 48 -2.74 -16.49 9.60
CA ALA A 48 -3.21 -15.13 9.36
C ALA A 48 -2.79 -14.63 7.96
N ARG A 49 -1.58 -14.93 7.51
CA ARG A 49 -1.14 -14.65 6.13
C ARG A 49 -2.04 -15.32 5.09
N GLN A 50 -2.50 -16.55 5.33
CA GLN A 50 -3.42 -17.23 4.40
C GLN A 50 -4.77 -16.50 4.28
N LYS A 51 -5.27 -15.89 5.36
CA LYS A 51 -6.46 -15.02 5.31
C LYS A 51 -6.20 -13.79 4.45
N GLY A 52 -5.02 -13.17 4.61
CA GLY A 52 -4.58 -12.06 3.75
C GLY A 52 -4.52 -12.45 2.27
N LEU A 53 -4.04 -13.66 1.96
CA LEU A 53 -4.03 -14.17 0.59
C LEU A 53 -5.44 -14.31 0.02
N GLY A 54 -6.38 -14.86 0.79
CA GLY A 54 -7.78 -14.95 0.38
C GLY A 54 -8.39 -13.58 0.07
N PHE A 55 -8.13 -12.59 0.92
CA PHE A 55 -8.55 -11.20 0.69
C PHE A 55 -7.96 -10.63 -0.62
N ILE A 56 -6.65 -10.80 -0.83
CA ILE A 56 -5.97 -10.29 -2.03
C ILE A 56 -6.48 -10.94 -3.30
N VAL A 57 -6.70 -12.26 -3.30
CA VAL A 57 -7.25 -12.97 -4.47
C VAL A 57 -8.65 -12.45 -4.79
N ALA A 58 -9.50 -12.29 -3.77
CA ALA A 58 -10.84 -11.73 -3.94
C ALA A 58 -10.79 -10.30 -4.52
N MET A 59 -9.93 -9.44 -3.97
CA MET A 59 -9.77 -8.07 -4.47
C MET A 59 -9.19 -8.03 -5.89
N ALA A 60 -8.22 -8.88 -6.22
CA ALA A 60 -7.64 -8.96 -7.57
C ALA A 60 -8.69 -9.37 -8.61
N ALA A 61 -9.61 -10.29 -8.26
CA ALA A 61 -10.70 -10.72 -9.11
C ALA A 61 -11.71 -9.61 -9.42
N VAL A 62 -11.85 -8.62 -8.52
CA VAL A 62 -12.74 -7.46 -8.71
C VAL A 62 -11.99 -6.30 -9.38
N VAL A 63 -10.86 -5.89 -8.82
CA VAL A 63 -10.11 -4.69 -9.24
C VAL A 63 -9.45 -4.88 -10.60
N GLY A 64 -8.92 -6.08 -10.88
CA GLY A 64 -8.23 -6.38 -12.13
C GLY A 64 -9.12 -6.15 -13.37
N PRO A 65 -10.28 -6.81 -13.47
CA PRO A 65 -11.22 -6.61 -14.58
C PRO A 65 -11.80 -5.20 -14.64
N TRP A 66 -11.97 -4.53 -13.50
CA TRP A 66 -12.48 -3.16 -13.44
C TRP A 66 -11.47 -2.12 -13.95
N LEU A 67 -10.20 -2.26 -13.59
CA LEU A 67 -9.15 -1.26 -13.83
C LEU A 67 -8.34 -1.51 -15.11
N LEU A 68 -7.80 -2.73 -15.28
CA LEU A 68 -6.78 -2.99 -16.30
C LEU A 68 -7.24 -2.75 -17.75
N PRO A 69 -8.51 -3.02 -18.16
CA PRO A 69 -8.98 -2.72 -19.51
C PRO A 69 -9.04 -1.22 -19.85
N LYS A 70 -9.05 -0.36 -18.82
CA LYS A 70 -9.06 1.11 -18.99
C LYS A 70 -7.67 1.67 -19.29
N ILE A 71 -6.61 0.90 -19.02
CA ILE A 71 -5.23 1.32 -19.24
C ILE A 71 -4.77 0.88 -20.64
N LYS A 72 -4.80 1.79 -21.60
CA LYS A 72 -4.46 1.49 -23.02
C LYS A 72 -2.96 1.39 -23.28
N ASN A 73 -2.16 2.17 -22.56
CA ASN A 73 -0.70 2.13 -22.69
C ASN A 73 -0.14 0.87 -22.00
N LYS A 74 0.57 0.02 -22.75
CA LYS A 74 1.11 -1.26 -22.25
C LYS A 74 2.13 -1.08 -21.12
N ILE A 75 3.02 -0.09 -21.23
CA ILE A 75 4.04 0.21 -20.21
C ILE A 75 3.36 0.64 -18.91
N MET A 76 2.40 1.56 -19.01
CA MET A 76 1.62 2.01 -17.86
C MET A 76 0.83 0.86 -17.23
N ARG A 77 0.22 -0.01 -18.04
CA ARG A 77 -0.49 -1.20 -17.54
C ARG A 77 0.45 -2.13 -16.79
N GLY A 78 1.65 -2.37 -17.31
CA GLY A 78 2.70 -3.14 -16.62
C GLY A 78 3.09 -2.50 -15.28
N ALA A 79 3.29 -1.18 -15.25
CA ALA A 79 3.62 -0.45 -14.03
C ALA A 79 2.51 -0.54 -12.98
N VAL A 80 1.24 -0.41 -13.37
CA VAL A 80 0.10 -0.57 -12.45
C VAL A 80 0.00 -2.01 -11.93
N VAL A 81 0.22 -3.03 -12.78
CA VAL A 81 0.23 -4.43 -12.33
C VAL A 81 1.36 -4.67 -11.32
N ALA A 82 2.58 -4.19 -11.61
CA ALA A 82 3.70 -4.29 -10.68
C ALA A 82 3.38 -3.61 -9.34
N TYR A 83 2.77 -2.42 -9.38
CA TYR A 83 2.32 -1.72 -8.19
C TYR A 83 1.28 -2.53 -7.40
N MET A 84 0.25 -3.06 -8.08
CA MET A 84 -0.78 -3.90 -7.47
C MET A 84 -0.18 -5.13 -6.77
N LEU A 85 0.85 -5.76 -7.35
CA LEU A 85 1.54 -6.89 -6.74
C LEU A 85 2.27 -6.49 -5.46
N VAL A 86 3.00 -5.36 -5.47
CA VAL A 86 3.76 -4.90 -4.31
C VAL A 86 2.83 -4.49 -3.16
N ILE A 87 1.78 -3.71 -3.44
CA ILE A 87 0.81 -3.35 -2.39
C ILE A 87 0.04 -4.56 -1.86
N SER A 88 -0.25 -5.54 -2.72
CA SER A 88 -0.85 -6.80 -2.28
C SER A 88 0.10 -7.60 -1.38
N GLY A 89 1.41 -7.60 -1.69
CA GLY A 89 2.44 -8.20 -0.84
C GLY A 89 2.55 -7.50 0.51
N MET A 90 2.46 -6.17 0.56
CA MET A 90 2.40 -5.42 1.80
C MET A 90 1.18 -5.81 2.64
N VAL A 91 -0.02 -5.86 2.05
CA VAL A 91 -1.24 -6.31 2.77
C VAL A 91 -1.08 -7.74 3.27
N LEU A 92 -0.60 -8.66 2.41
CA LEU A 92 -0.39 -10.05 2.77
C LEU A 92 0.55 -10.21 3.97
N THR A 93 1.66 -9.50 3.96
CA THR A 93 2.67 -9.52 5.04
C THR A 93 2.20 -8.79 6.29
N ALA A 94 1.34 -7.76 6.17
CA ALA A 94 0.68 -7.11 7.29
C ALA A 94 -0.29 -8.05 8.01
N PHE A 95 -1.07 -8.84 7.27
CA PHE A 95 -1.93 -9.88 7.83
C PHE A 95 -1.15 -10.95 8.60
N GLY A 96 0.01 -11.35 8.09
CA GLY A 96 0.88 -12.30 8.77
C GLY A 96 1.70 -11.69 9.90
N SER A 97 1.77 -10.35 10.02
CA SER A 97 2.75 -9.70 10.88
C SER A 97 2.45 -9.91 12.36
N VAL A 98 3.48 -10.35 13.09
CA VAL A 98 3.50 -10.47 14.55
C VAL A 98 4.73 -9.76 15.09
N ASN A 99 4.79 -9.47 16.39
CA ASN A 99 5.96 -8.89 17.05
C ASN A 99 6.87 -9.93 17.73
N SER A 100 8.01 -9.46 18.24
CA SER A 100 8.94 -10.20 19.12
C SER A 100 8.22 -10.62 20.41
N GLY A 101 7.51 -11.75 20.35
CA GLY A 101 6.56 -12.21 21.39
C GLY A 101 5.28 -12.83 20.84
N ARG A 102 5.08 -12.82 19.51
CA ARG A 102 3.88 -13.28 18.78
C ARG A 102 2.60 -12.49 19.07
N GLU A 103 2.74 -11.26 19.55
CA GLU A 103 1.61 -10.34 19.65
C GLU A 103 1.19 -9.86 18.26
N TYR A 104 -0.10 -9.93 17.97
CA TYR A 104 -0.68 -9.39 16.74
C TYR A 104 -0.90 -7.88 16.89
N LEU A 105 -0.58 -7.11 15.84
CA LEU A 105 -0.92 -5.68 15.76
C LEU A 105 -1.98 -5.44 14.67
N PRO A 106 -3.27 -5.35 15.05
CA PRO A 106 -4.36 -5.06 14.12
C PRO A 106 -4.14 -3.78 13.31
N GLU A 107 -3.40 -2.82 13.87
CA GLU A 107 -3.08 -1.54 13.26
C GLU A 107 -2.29 -1.69 11.96
N ARG A 108 -1.42 -2.72 11.86
CA ARG A 108 -0.68 -3.03 10.61
C ARG A 108 -1.64 -3.43 9.49
N ILE A 109 -2.62 -4.26 9.82
CA ILE A 109 -3.65 -4.70 8.86
C ILE A 109 -4.53 -3.52 8.48
N LEU A 110 -5.04 -2.78 9.47
CA LEU A 110 -5.90 -1.63 9.25
C LEU A 110 -5.20 -0.59 8.36
N GLY A 111 -3.96 -0.23 8.67
CA GLY A 111 -3.19 0.72 7.87
C GLY A 111 -2.95 0.22 6.45
N ALA A 112 -2.58 -1.05 6.27
CA ALA A 112 -2.35 -1.62 4.94
C ALA A 112 -3.63 -1.63 4.09
N LEU A 113 -4.78 -1.96 4.69
CA LEU A 113 -6.09 -1.92 4.03
C LEU A 113 -6.50 -0.48 3.68
N MET A 114 -6.36 0.46 4.61
CA MET A 114 -6.66 1.88 4.35
C MET A 114 -5.83 2.42 3.18
N PHE A 115 -4.54 2.05 3.11
CA PHE A 115 -3.69 2.43 1.98
C PHE A 115 -4.18 1.78 0.68
N PHE A 116 -4.42 0.47 0.70
CA PHE A 116 -4.95 -0.26 -0.47
C PHE A 116 -6.23 0.40 -1.03
N PHE A 117 -7.18 0.75 -0.15
CA PHE A 117 -8.42 1.40 -0.56
C PHE A 117 -8.20 2.84 -1.05
N SER A 118 -7.29 3.60 -0.42
CA SER A 118 -6.89 4.92 -0.94
C SER A 118 -6.40 4.83 -2.40
N ASP A 119 -5.57 3.83 -2.70
CA ASP A 119 -5.01 3.68 -4.05
C ASP A 119 -6.05 3.33 -5.10
N LEU A 120 -7.18 2.71 -4.72
CA LEU A 120 -8.31 2.54 -5.63
C LEU A 120 -8.91 3.88 -6.04
N PHE A 121 -8.95 4.88 -5.14
CA PHE A 121 -9.39 6.23 -5.50
C PHE A 121 -8.38 6.95 -6.41
N VAL A 122 -7.08 6.76 -6.19
CA VAL A 122 -6.02 7.27 -7.08
C VAL A 122 -6.14 6.64 -8.48
N ALA A 123 -6.29 5.32 -8.54
CA ALA A 123 -6.48 4.60 -9.80
C ALA A 123 -7.78 5.01 -10.50
N ARG A 124 -8.88 5.16 -9.76
CA ARG A 124 -10.15 5.66 -10.29
C ARG A 124 -9.98 7.05 -10.90
N GLN A 125 -9.31 7.96 -10.19
CA GLN A 125 -9.05 9.31 -10.65
C GLN A 125 -8.21 9.36 -11.92
N HIS A 126 -7.25 8.45 -12.07
CA HIS A 126 -6.34 8.49 -13.22
C HIS A 126 -6.88 7.74 -14.45
N PHE A 127 -7.53 6.59 -14.25
CA PHE A 127 -7.85 5.66 -15.34
C PHE A 127 -9.34 5.44 -15.60
N VAL A 128 -10.22 5.66 -14.61
CA VAL A 128 -11.63 5.25 -14.71
C VAL A 128 -12.55 6.46 -14.84
N HIS A 129 -12.59 7.32 -13.82
CA HIS A 129 -13.47 8.47 -13.76
C HIS A 129 -12.90 9.55 -12.83
N LYS A 130 -12.68 10.74 -13.40
CA LYS A 130 -12.13 11.90 -12.69
C LYS A 130 -13.22 12.61 -11.90
N THR A 131 -13.06 12.71 -10.59
CA THR A 131 -13.92 13.50 -9.71
C THR A 131 -13.14 13.98 -8.49
N VAL A 132 -13.50 15.16 -7.97
CA VAL A 132 -12.89 15.70 -6.75
C VAL A 132 -13.07 14.73 -5.57
N LEU A 133 -14.18 13.99 -5.53
CA LEU A 133 -14.51 13.05 -4.45
C LEU A 133 -13.44 11.97 -4.26
N ASN A 134 -12.77 11.55 -5.35
CA ASN A 134 -11.68 10.58 -5.25
C ASN A 134 -10.55 11.10 -4.37
N LYS A 135 -10.21 12.39 -4.49
CA LYS A 135 -9.15 13.00 -3.67
C LYS A 135 -9.61 13.24 -2.24
N TRP A 136 -10.86 13.69 -2.06
CA TRP A 136 -11.44 13.96 -0.75
C TRP A 136 -11.53 12.72 0.15
N ILE A 137 -11.72 11.53 -0.45
CA ILE A 137 -11.76 10.26 0.32
C ILE A 137 -10.37 9.60 0.33
N GLY A 138 -9.69 9.56 -0.81
CA GLY A 138 -8.39 8.89 -0.94
C GLY A 138 -7.32 9.55 -0.07
N LEU A 139 -7.16 10.87 -0.11
CA LEU A 139 -6.07 11.55 0.61
C LEU A 139 -6.14 11.36 2.13
N PRO A 140 -7.30 11.54 2.80
CA PRO A 140 -7.38 11.26 4.24
C PRO A 140 -7.07 9.79 4.57
N LEU A 141 -7.60 8.84 3.79
CA LEU A 141 -7.29 7.42 3.98
C LEU A 141 -5.79 7.14 3.87
N TYR A 142 -5.13 7.71 2.87
CA TYR A 142 -3.69 7.61 2.65
C TYR A 142 -2.88 8.17 3.82
N TYR A 143 -3.14 9.40 4.26
CA TYR A 143 -2.36 10.01 5.33
C TYR A 143 -2.56 9.27 6.67
N ILE A 144 -3.80 8.85 6.98
CA ILE A 144 -4.06 8.05 8.19
C ILE A 144 -3.36 6.70 8.09
N ALA A 145 -3.43 6.02 6.93
CA ALA A 145 -2.74 4.77 6.69
C ALA A 145 -1.24 4.89 6.92
N GLN A 146 -0.61 5.93 6.39
CA GLN A 146 0.82 6.17 6.60
C GLN A 146 1.13 6.33 8.09
N ILE A 147 0.42 7.22 8.79
CA ILE A 147 0.66 7.50 10.22
C ILE A 147 0.53 6.22 11.04
N LEU A 148 -0.52 5.45 10.78
CA LEU A 148 -0.76 4.19 11.45
C LEU A 148 0.38 3.20 11.18
N LEU A 149 0.73 2.94 9.92
CA LEU A 149 1.78 1.99 9.57
C LEU A 149 3.15 2.37 10.14
N ALA A 150 3.55 3.64 10.10
CA ALA A 150 4.81 4.02 10.74
C ALA A 150 4.76 3.97 12.26
N SER A 151 3.63 4.26 12.89
CA SER A 151 3.50 4.18 14.35
C SER A 151 3.72 2.74 14.84
N THR A 152 3.19 1.74 14.13
CA THR A 152 3.34 0.31 14.46
C THR A 152 4.76 -0.23 14.31
N LEU A 153 5.62 0.53 13.65
CA LEU A 153 7.03 0.18 13.46
C LEU A 153 7.92 1.05 14.38
N ARG A 154 7.40 2.14 14.98
CA ARG A 154 8.16 3.12 15.79
C ARG A 154 8.39 2.62 17.20
N GLY A 155 7.42 1.90 17.75
CA GLY A 155 7.46 1.37 19.10
C GLY A 155 8.55 0.34 19.36
N GLU A 156 9.31 -0.08 18.35
CA GLU A 156 10.20 -1.25 18.43
C GLU A 156 11.70 -0.92 18.32
N VAL A 157 12.06 0.37 18.34
CA VAL A 157 13.46 0.84 18.34
C VAL A 157 14.07 0.87 19.76
N ALA A 158 13.37 0.38 20.78
CA ALA A 158 13.94 0.07 22.10
C ALA A 158 13.46 -1.34 22.44
N LEU A 159 14.29 -2.38 22.49
CA LEU A 159 15.39 -2.55 23.43
C LEU A 159 16.40 -3.56 22.85
N SER A 160 17.54 -3.07 22.36
CA SER A 160 18.77 -3.83 22.48
C SER A 160 19.41 -3.45 23.82
N ARG A 161 19.01 -4.12 24.90
CA ARG A 161 19.75 -4.21 26.15
C ARG A 161 19.54 -5.59 26.75
#